data_AF-A0A3N2RN03-F1
#
_entry.id   AF-A0A3N2RN03-F1
#
_cell.length_a   1.000
_cell.length_b   1.000
_cell.length_c   1.000
_cell.angle_alpha   90.00
_cell.angle_beta   90.00
_cell.angle_gamma   90.00
#
_symmetry.space_group_name_H-M   'P 1'
#
loop_
_entity.id
_entity.type
_entity.pdbx_description
1 polymer ?
#
loop_
_entity_poly.entity_id
_entity_poly.type
_entity_poly.pdbx_seq_one_letter_code
_entity_poly.pdbx_strand_id
1 'polypeptide(L)'
;MRESQFGFSYSLSDMWQVPILTLPVIAGELGGAAIGYFSLPSPDGFMRLWLGGVLALIPAFPPGLLRQWKPRPGRLAAHALMVRRRGLVAA
;
A
#
# COMPACT_ATOMS: atom_id res chain seq x y z
N MET A 1 -0.66 -2.84 19.57
CA MET A 1 0.27 -3.94 19.24
C MET A 1 0.80 -4.51 20.54
N ARG A 2 0.72 -5.84 20.74
CA ARG A 2 1.24 -6.49 21.95
C ARG A 2 2.21 -7.60 21.55
N GLU A 3 3.33 -7.68 22.27
CA GLU A 3 4.30 -8.76 22.10
C GLU A 3 3.75 -10.05 22.73
N SER A 4 3.83 -11.15 22.00
CA SER A 4 3.44 -12.48 22.48
C SER A 4 4.60 -13.46 22.25
N GLN A 5 4.57 -14.60 22.93
CA GLN A 5 5.55 -15.67 22.74
C GLN A 5 5.64 -16.20 21.30
N PHE A 6 4.59 -15.99 20.48
CA PHE A 6 4.52 -16.41 19.08
C PHE A 6 4.84 -15.28 18.09
N GLY A 7 5.27 -14.10 18.57
CA GLY A 7 5.56 -12.93 17.76
C GLY A 7 4.63 -11.75 18.04
N PHE A 8 4.37 -10.93 17.03
CA PHE A 8 3.59 -9.71 17.20
C PHE A 8 2.09 -9.95 17.01
N SER A 9 1.29 -9.56 18.01
CA SER A 9 -0.17 -9.50 17.88
C SER A 9 -0.59 -8.07 17.51
N TYR A 10 -1.40 -8.00 16.45
CA TYR A 10 -1.96 -6.76 15.92
C TYR A 10 -3.43 -6.68 16.29
N SER A 11 -3.87 -5.54 16.81
CA SER A 11 -5.29 -5.21 16.89
C SER A 11 -5.74 -4.48 15.62
N LEU A 12 -7.04 -4.45 15.35
CA LEU A 12 -7.61 -3.69 14.24
C LEU A 12 -7.21 -2.21 14.28
N SER A 13 -7.02 -1.63 15.47
CA SER A 13 -6.52 -0.26 15.64
C SER A 13 -5.07 -0.06 15.18
N ASP A 14 -4.25 -1.13 15.21
CA ASP A 14 -2.88 -1.12 14.69
C ASP A 14 -2.88 -1.20 13.15
N MET A 15 -3.88 -1.85 12.56
CA MET A 15 -4.01 -2.02 11.10
C MET A 15 -4.63 -0.81 10.38
N TRP A 16 -5.04 0.24 11.10
CA TRP A 16 -5.73 1.41 10.52
C TRP A 16 -4.94 2.13 9.41
N GLN A 17 -3.60 1.98 9.38
CA GLN A 17 -2.78 2.56 8.32
C GLN A 17 -2.79 1.74 7.02
N VAL A 18 -3.16 0.47 7.07
CA VAL A 18 -3.24 -0.39 5.89
C VAL A 18 -4.28 0.15 4.90
N PRO A 19 -5.55 0.42 5.29
CA PRO A 19 -6.53 1.01 4.39
C PRO A 19 -6.10 2.34 3.76
N ILE A 20 -5.30 3.16 4.47
CA ILE A 20 -4.83 4.47 3.97
C ILE A 20 -3.90 4.31 2.76
N LEU A 21 -3.10 3.24 2.73
CA LEU A 21 -2.23 2.90 1.60
C LEU A 21 -2.98 2.08 0.55
N THR A 22 -3.81 1.12 0.98
CA THR A 22 -4.47 0.17 0.08
C THR A 22 -5.57 0.84 -0.75
N LEU A 23 -6.35 1.75 -0.19
CA LEU A 23 -7.46 2.39 -0.92
C LEU A 23 -7.00 3.23 -2.12
N PRO A 24 -5.99 4.12 -2.02
CA PRO A 24 -5.46 4.83 -3.17
C PRO A 24 -4.90 3.92 -4.25
N VAL A 25 -4.24 2.82 -3.85
CA VAL A 25 -3.67 1.85 -4.79
C VAL A 25 -4.76 1.12 -5.54
N ILE A 26 -5.77 0.60 -4.84
CA ILE A 26 -6.93 -0.05 -5.48
C ILE A 26 -7.66 0.93 -6.40
N ALA A 27 -7.91 2.16 -5.95
CA ALA A 27 -8.57 3.17 -6.77
C ALA A 27 -7.76 3.50 -8.04
N GLY A 28 -6.43 3.58 -7.90
CA GLY A 28 -5.50 3.77 -9.01
C GLY A 28 -5.51 2.59 -9.98
N GLU A 29 -5.45 1.35 -9.50
CA GLU A 29 -5.53 0.14 -10.32
C GLU A 29 -6.85 0.05 -11.08
N LEU A 30 -7.98 0.35 -10.43
CA LEU A 30 -9.29 0.35 -11.09
C LEU A 30 -9.38 1.45 -12.16
N GLY A 31 -8.88 2.65 -11.88
CA GLY A 31 -8.80 3.73 -12.85
C GLY A 31 -7.87 3.39 -14.03
N GLY A 32 -6.71 2.81 -13.73
CA GLY A 32 -5.77 2.31 -14.73
C GLY A 32 -6.36 1.24 -15.61
N ALA A 33 -7.04 0.25 -15.02
CA ALA A 33 -7.70 -0.82 -15.75
C ALA A 33 -8.77 -0.26 -16.69
N ALA A 34 -9.60 0.68 -16.22
CA ALA A 34 -10.59 1.35 -17.06
C ALA A 34 -9.94 2.08 -18.25
N ILE A 35 -8.90 2.87 -18.00
CA ILE A 35 -8.15 3.57 -19.08
C ILE A 35 -7.53 2.55 -20.04
N GLY A 36 -6.91 1.49 -19.52
CA GLY A 36 -6.31 0.43 -20.32
C GLY A 36 -7.30 -0.25 -21.25
N TYR A 37 -8.51 -0.56 -20.75
CA TYR A 37 -9.58 -1.17 -21.53
C TYR A 37 -9.98 -0.34 -22.76
N PHE A 38 -10.13 0.97 -22.60
CA PHE A 38 -10.57 1.87 -23.67
C PHE A 38 -9.43 2.36 -24.58
N SER A 39 -8.19 2.42 -24.09
CA SER A 39 -7.09 3.12 -24.78
C SER A 39 -5.96 2.22 -25.28
N LEU A 40 -5.81 0.98 -24.79
CA LEU A 40 -4.71 0.11 -25.22
C LEU A 40 -5.06 -0.69 -26.50
N PRO A 41 -4.17 -0.69 -27.51
CA PRO A 41 -4.34 -1.46 -28.73
C PRO A 41 -3.90 -2.92 -28.51
N SER A 42 -4.63 -3.69 -27.71
CA SER A 42 -4.43 -5.15 -27.57
C SER A 42 -5.69 -5.90 -28.05
N PRO A 43 -5.61 -7.00 -28.81
CA PRO A 43 -6.81 -7.75 -29.19
C PRO A 43 -7.48 -8.45 -27.99
N ASP A 44 -6.74 -8.69 -26.91
CA ASP A 44 -7.26 -9.34 -25.70
C ASP A 44 -7.70 -8.30 -24.65
N GLY A 45 -8.99 -8.33 -24.32
CA GLY A 45 -9.60 -7.45 -23.33
C GLY A 45 -9.07 -7.67 -21.91
N PHE A 46 -8.69 -8.91 -21.56
CA PHE A 46 -8.06 -9.18 -20.27
C PHE A 46 -6.69 -8.49 -20.18
N MET A 47 -5.83 -8.65 -21.20
CA MET A 47 -4.55 -7.93 -21.22
C MET A 47 -4.69 -6.42 -21.17
N ARG A 48 -5.71 -5.83 -21.80
CA ARG A 48 -5.95 -4.37 -21.71
C ARG A 48 -6.22 -3.91 -20.28
N LEU A 49 -7.10 -4.61 -19.57
CA LEU A 49 -7.44 -4.32 -18.17
C LEU A 49 -6.22 -4.52 -17.28
N TRP A 50 -5.52 -5.64 -17.44
CA TRP A 50 -4.36 -6.00 -16.63
C TRP A 50 -3.20 -5.02 -16.81
N LEU A 51 -2.80 -4.71 -18.06
CA LEU A 51 -1.76 -3.72 -18.34
C LEU A 51 -2.13 -2.33 -17.82
N GLY A 52 -3.38 -1.91 -18.02
CA GLY A 52 -3.86 -0.63 -17.51
C GLY A 52 -3.74 -0.53 -15.99
N GLY A 53 -4.19 -1.56 -15.27
CA GLY A 53 -4.11 -1.61 -13.81
C GLY A 53 -2.67 -1.64 -13.30
N VAL A 54 -1.81 -2.46 -13.92
CA VAL A 54 -0.39 -2.56 -13.54
C VAL A 54 0.37 -1.27 -13.79
N LEU A 55 0.13 -0.58 -14.90
CA LEU A 55 0.78 0.69 -15.20
C LEU A 55 0.34 1.81 -14.24
N ALA A 56 -0.88 1.74 -13.71
CA ALA A 56 -1.38 2.71 -12.75
C ALA A 56 -0.86 2.51 -11.32
N LEU A 57 -0.25 1.36 -10.98
CA LEU A 57 0.44 1.17 -9.70
C LEU A 57 1.56 2.19 -9.50
N ILE A 58 2.32 2.48 -10.56
CA ILE A 58 3.49 3.37 -10.50
C ILE A 58 3.12 4.78 -10.02
N PRO A 59 2.11 5.47 -10.59
CA PRO A 59 1.67 6.78 -10.10
C PRO A 59 0.75 6.69 -8.87
N ALA A 60 0.06 5.58 -8.60
CA ALA A 60 -0.85 5.46 -7.46
C ALA A 60 -0.15 5.16 -6.13
N PHE A 61 1.02 4.54 -6.18
CA PHE A 61 1.80 4.18 -5.00
C PHE A 61 2.36 5.39 -4.22
N PRO A 62 3.01 6.40 -4.86
CA PRO A 62 3.54 7.57 -4.15
C PRO A 62 2.48 8.40 -3.38
N PRO A 63 1.28 8.69 -3.92
CA PRO A 63 0.22 9.37 -3.17
C PRO A 63 -0.26 8.59 -1.94
N GLY A 64 -0.39 7.27 -2.04
CA GLY A 64 -0.72 6.41 -0.90
C GLY A 64 0.35 6.46 0.18
N LEU A 65 1.62 6.42 -0.25
CA LEU A 65 2.77 6.48 0.65
C LEU A 65 2.89 7.86 1.31
N LEU A 66 2.66 8.95 0.58
CA LEU A 66 2.61 10.32 1.14
C LEU A 66 1.46 10.50 2.14
N ARG A 67 0.28 9.93 1.87
CA ARG A 67 -0.85 9.95 2.80
C ARG A 67 -0.58 9.12 4.05
N GLN A 68 0.10 7.99 3.92
CA GLN A 68 0.57 7.19 5.05
C GLN A 68 1.67 7.89 5.84
N TRP A 69 2.56 8.62 5.14
CA TRP A 69 3.72 9.28 5.73
C TRP A 69 3.38 10.56 6.48
N LYS A 70 2.18 11.14 6.32
CA LYS A 70 1.68 12.20 7.22
C LYS A 70 1.65 11.67 8.66
N PRO A 71 2.66 11.94 9.49
CA PRO A 71 2.86 11.19 10.72
C PRO A 71 1.97 11.78 11.81
N ARG A 72 1.30 10.92 12.57
CA ARG A 72 0.94 11.25 13.95
C ARG A 72 2.19 11.00 14.81
N PRO A 73 2.86 12.04 15.32
CA PRO A 73 4.19 11.93 15.97
C PRO A 73 4.25 10.98 17.17
N GLY A 74 3.12 10.64 17.79
CA GLY A 74 3.07 9.70 18.92
C GLY A 74 3.31 8.22 18.60
N ARG A 75 3.40 7.79 17.33
CA ARG A 75 3.46 6.35 16.97
C ARG A 75 4.86 5.80 16.63
N LEU A 76 5.86 6.65 16.40
CA LEU A 76 7.24 6.19 16.20
C LEU A 76 7.79 5.49 17.45
N ALA A 77 7.49 6.01 18.65
CA ALA A 77 7.83 5.36 19.91
C ALA A 77 7.12 4.00 20.08
N ALA A 78 5.86 3.89 19.65
CA ALA A 78 5.08 2.65 19.71
C ALA A 78 5.55 1.57 18.72
N HIS A 79 6.33 1.94 17.70
CA HIS A 79 6.88 1.02 16.69
C HIS A 79 8.41 0.97 16.72
N ALA A 80 9.04 1.58 17.74
CA ALA A 80 10.50 1.61 17.92
C ALA A 80 11.09 0.21 18.00
N LEU A 81 10.37 -0.78 18.56
CA LEU A 81 10.80 -2.18 18.57
C LEU A 81 10.83 -2.81 17.18
N MET A 82 9.88 -2.44 16.31
CA MET A 82 9.83 -2.90 14.93
C MET A 82 10.93 -2.22 14.10
N VAL A 83 11.20 -0.93 14.32
CA VAL A 83 12.35 -0.22 13.73
C VAL A 83 13.67 -0.78 14.26
N ARG A 84 13.76 -1.19 15.53
CA ARG A 84 14.98 -1.79 16.09
C ARG A 84 15.22 -3.20 15.57
N ARG A 85 14.17 -4.02 15.36
CA ARG A 85 14.30 -5.38 14.81
C ARG A 85 14.35 -5.44 13.28
N ARG A 86 13.69 -4.52 12.56
CA ARG A 86 13.67 -4.43 11.09
C ARG A 86 14.51 -3.30 10.50
N GLY A 87 15.12 -2.44 11.32
CA GLY A 87 16.11 -1.45 10.89
C GLY A 87 17.39 -2.07 10.32
N LEU A 88 17.50 -3.40 10.36
CA LEU A 88 18.47 -4.19 9.60
C LEU A 88 18.04 -4.49 8.14
N VAL A 89 16.81 -4.14 7.73
CA VAL A 89 16.30 -4.36 6.36
C VAL A 89 16.16 -3.06 5.58
N ALA A 90 16.31 -1.91 6.24
CA ALA A 90 16.18 -0.58 5.63
C ALA A 90 17.42 0.32 5.80
N ALA A 91 18.55 -0.23 6.26
CA ALA A 91 19.86 0.42 6.27
C ALA A 91 20.78 -0.23 5.24
#